data_AF-A0A662CJN2-F1
#
_entry.id   AF-A0A662CJN2-F1
#
_cell.length_a   1.000
_cell.length_b   1.000
_cell.length_c   1.000
_cell.angle_alpha   90.00
_cell.angle_beta   90.00
_cell.angle_gamma   90.00
#
_symmetry.space_group_name_H-M   'P 1'
#
loop_
_entity.id
_entity.type
_entity.pdbx_description
1 polymer ?
#
loop_
_entity_poly.entity_id
_entity_poly.type
_entity_poly.pdbx_seq_one_letter_code
_entity_poly.pdbx_strand_id
1 'polypeptide(L)'
;MGIRNFLILVLIPLALFFSCQPERNFIEDSDAKLEFTLDTLFFDTVFTTIGTATKAFKVKNPHKNFIKIDEIELAGGAFSVFRINVDGTSGLRFSDLDLAPNDSMYVFVEATLDPNGSDEILRIQDSIVFQANGNIQDVDLVAWGQDVHMIGGEIIDQSTTWPANKPYLIIDYLYVDSLASLTMDPGVKVHLHKDAFIYVAGSLQVNGNQEEPVWFGGDRLEEFYDQIPGQWGVIYFSGSSFNNRISNT
;
A
#
# COMPACT_ATOMS: atom_id res chain seq x y z
N MET A 1 24.80 65.56 14.39
CA MET A 1 23.80 64.48 14.33
C MET A 1 23.51 64.10 15.78
N GLY A 2 22.33 64.47 16.28
CA GLY A 2 22.08 64.60 17.73
C GLY A 2 22.15 63.28 18.49
N ILE A 3 22.45 63.37 19.80
CA ILE A 3 22.46 62.27 20.79
C ILE A 3 21.19 61.38 20.69
N ARG A 4 20.07 61.95 20.23
CA ARG A 4 18.81 61.24 19.97
C ARG A 4 18.90 60.19 18.84
N ASN A 5 19.71 60.42 17.82
CA ASN A 5 19.91 59.46 16.72
C ASN A 5 20.92 58.36 17.09
N PHE A 6 21.82 58.61 18.04
CA PHE A 6 22.78 57.62 18.54
C PHE A 6 22.10 56.60 19.48
N LEU A 7 21.16 57.06 20.32
CA LEU A 7 20.33 56.19 21.16
C LEU A 7 19.45 55.22 20.35
N ILE A 8 18.91 55.65 19.21
CA ILE A 8 18.12 54.80 18.31
C ILE A 8 18.99 53.75 17.62
N LEU A 9 20.24 54.09 17.28
CA LEU A 9 21.18 53.16 16.64
C LEU A 9 21.71 52.06 17.60
N VAL A 10 21.68 52.29 18.91
CA VAL A 10 22.12 51.34 19.95
C VAL A 10 20.95 50.49 20.50
N LEU A 11 19.70 50.97 20.42
CA LEU A 11 18.55 50.19 20.87
C LEU A 11 18.11 49.10 19.86
N ILE A 12 18.30 49.34 18.56
CA ILE A 12 17.88 48.40 17.49
C ILE A 12 18.67 47.08 17.50
N PRO A 13 19.99 47.03 17.75
CA PRO A 13 20.73 45.77 17.88
C PRO A 13 20.37 44.98 19.15
N LEU A 14 19.92 45.66 20.21
CA LEU A 14 19.64 45.02 21.50
C LEU A 14 18.27 44.29 21.51
N ALA A 15 17.34 44.71 20.66
CA ALA A 15 16.05 44.04 20.48
C ALA A 15 16.13 42.72 19.70
N LEU A 16 17.26 42.41 19.05
CA LEU A 16 17.46 41.18 18.28
C LEU A 16 17.88 39.97 19.14
N PHE A 17 18.16 40.17 20.44
CA PHE A 17 18.60 39.09 21.34
C PHE A 17 17.48 38.44 22.16
N PHE A 18 16.24 38.93 22.08
CA PHE A 18 15.08 38.29 22.70
C PHE A 18 14.39 37.34 21.69
N SER A 19 15.13 36.35 21.19
CA SER A 19 14.50 35.17 20.60
C SER A 19 14.13 34.23 21.74
N CYS A 20 12.90 34.36 22.25
CA CYS A 20 12.34 33.43 23.24
C CYS A 20 12.00 32.14 22.50
N GLN A 21 12.96 31.22 22.41
CA GLN A 21 12.63 29.85 22.05
C GLN A 21 12.04 29.20 23.31
N PRO A 22 10.76 28.80 23.31
CA PRO A 22 10.18 28.15 24.47
C PRO A 22 11.01 26.91 24.82
N GLU A 23 11.37 26.76 26.09
CA GLU A 23 12.09 25.59 26.58
C GLU A 23 11.29 24.32 26.25
N ARG A 24 11.92 23.38 25.54
CA ARG A 24 11.35 22.07 25.27
C ARG A 24 11.52 21.21 26.51
N ASN A 25 10.47 21.10 27.31
CA ASN A 25 10.44 20.19 28.46
C ASN A 25 10.09 18.78 27.98
N PHE A 26 11.00 17.84 28.21
CA PHE A 26 10.82 16.43 27.89
C PHE A 26 10.31 15.66 29.11
N ILE A 27 9.51 14.63 28.85
CA ILE A 27 9.12 13.67 29.88
C ILE A 27 10.26 12.67 30.05
N GLU A 28 10.81 12.58 31.25
CA GLU A 28 11.86 11.61 31.60
C GLU A 28 11.29 10.34 32.25
N ASP A 29 9.96 10.31 32.45
CA ASP A 29 9.26 9.20 33.11
C ASP A 29 9.05 8.04 32.13
N SER A 30 9.48 6.85 32.55
CA SER A 30 9.26 5.61 31.82
C SER A 30 7.80 5.15 31.79
N ASP A 31 6.89 5.75 32.55
CA ASP A 31 5.46 5.46 32.42
C ASP A 31 4.79 6.24 31.29
N ALA A 32 5.48 7.22 30.69
CA ALA A 32 4.96 8.02 29.59
C ALA A 32 5.06 7.29 28.25
N LYS A 33 3.93 6.74 27.82
CA LYS A 33 3.78 5.97 26.58
C LYS A 33 3.22 6.79 25.42
N LEU A 34 3.54 6.35 24.21
CA LEU A 34 2.91 6.81 22.97
C LEU A 34 1.52 6.18 22.82
N GLU A 35 0.62 6.87 22.14
CA GLU A 35 -0.69 6.31 21.72
C GLU A 35 -0.70 6.11 20.20
N PHE A 36 -1.15 4.95 19.75
CA PHE A 36 -1.33 4.65 18.32
C PHE A 36 -2.81 4.68 17.96
N THR A 37 -3.14 5.12 16.74
CA THR A 37 -4.53 5.07 16.26
C THR A 37 -5.05 3.67 15.97
N LEU A 38 -4.16 2.68 15.92
CA LEU A 38 -4.44 1.26 15.74
C LEU A 38 -3.34 0.43 16.41
N ASP A 39 -3.65 -0.84 16.67
CA ASP A 39 -2.73 -1.86 17.17
C ASP A 39 -2.15 -2.71 16.03
N THR A 40 -2.97 -3.00 15.01
CA THR A 40 -2.56 -3.76 13.83
C THR A 40 -2.97 -3.06 12.54
N LEU A 41 -2.05 -2.99 11.58
CA LEU A 41 -2.30 -2.51 10.24
C LEU A 41 -2.39 -3.71 9.26
N PHE A 42 -3.60 -3.92 8.75
CA PHE A 42 -3.90 -5.01 7.81
C PHE A 42 -3.80 -4.55 6.35
N PHE A 43 -3.21 -5.40 5.51
CA PHE A 43 -3.26 -5.34 4.05
C PHE A 43 -3.98 -6.59 3.55
N ASP A 44 -5.21 -6.41 3.09
CA ASP A 44 -5.98 -7.47 2.45
C ASP A 44 -5.34 -7.88 1.12
N THR A 45 -5.79 -8.99 0.53
CA THR A 45 -5.19 -9.72 -0.60
C THR A 45 -4.28 -8.86 -1.48
N VAL A 46 -2.97 -9.02 -1.28
CA VAL A 46 -1.91 -8.34 -2.03
C VAL A 46 -1.40 -9.27 -3.12
N PHE A 47 -1.58 -8.88 -4.37
CA PHE A 47 -0.98 -9.61 -5.48
C PHE A 47 0.53 -9.45 -5.49
N THR A 48 1.24 -10.55 -5.73
CA THR A 48 2.70 -10.53 -5.85
C THR A 48 3.13 -9.60 -7.00
N THR A 49 4.33 -9.03 -6.89
CA THR A 49 4.94 -8.10 -7.85
C THR A 49 4.32 -6.70 -7.91
N ILE A 50 3.05 -6.52 -7.51
CA ILE A 50 2.40 -5.21 -7.45
C ILE A 50 2.41 -4.67 -6.01
N GLY A 51 2.81 -3.40 -5.86
CA GLY A 51 2.71 -2.71 -4.57
C GLY A 51 1.27 -2.40 -4.18
N THR A 52 0.97 -2.52 -2.89
CA THR A 52 -0.34 -2.13 -2.33
C THR A 52 -0.59 -0.64 -2.46
N ALA A 53 -1.83 -0.21 -2.24
CA ALA A 53 -2.05 1.17 -1.79
C ALA A 53 -1.29 1.44 -0.48
N THR A 54 -0.87 2.69 -0.29
CA THR A 54 -0.28 3.15 0.97
C THR A 54 -1.37 3.29 2.02
N LYS A 55 -1.20 2.64 3.17
CA LYS A 55 -2.03 2.88 4.37
C LYS A 55 -1.25 3.72 5.38
N ALA A 56 -1.95 4.36 6.31
CA ALA A 56 -1.31 5.20 7.31
C ALA A 56 -1.99 5.08 8.67
N PHE A 57 -1.20 5.26 9.71
CA PHE A 57 -1.69 5.46 11.08
C PHE A 57 -0.95 6.62 11.73
N LYS A 58 -1.43 7.06 12.89
CA LYS A 58 -0.78 8.11 13.67
C LYS A 58 -0.16 7.54 14.93
N VAL A 59 1.02 8.06 15.23
CA VAL A 59 1.66 7.98 16.54
C VAL A 59 1.40 9.31 17.23
N LYS A 60 0.87 9.27 18.44
CA LYS A 60 0.46 10.46 19.19
C LYS A 60 1.22 10.55 20.51
N ASN A 61 1.50 11.79 20.90
CA ASN A 61 1.88 12.12 22.25
C ASN A 61 0.65 12.67 22.99
N PRO A 62 -0.02 11.88 23.85
CA PRO A 62 -1.19 12.35 24.59
C PRO A 62 -0.83 13.26 25.78
N HIS A 63 0.45 13.55 26.01
CA HIS A 63 0.93 14.26 27.19
C HIS A 63 1.17 15.75 26.91
N LYS A 64 1.38 16.51 28.00
CA LYS A 64 1.56 17.98 27.96
C LYS A 64 3.01 18.43 27.74
N ASN A 65 3.94 17.49 27.72
CA ASN A 65 5.38 17.71 27.54
C ASN A 65 5.85 16.91 26.32
N PHE A 66 7.03 17.24 25.79
CA PHE A 66 7.62 16.52 24.67
C PHE A 66 7.94 15.06 25.07
N ILE A 67 7.75 14.14 24.15
CA ILE A 67 8.29 12.78 24.26
C ILE A 67 9.49 12.69 23.32
N LYS A 68 10.59 12.14 23.83
CA LYS A 68 11.72 11.74 23.00
C LYS A 68 11.50 10.30 22.54
N ILE A 69 11.48 10.11 21.23
CA ILE A 69 11.46 8.79 20.60
C ILE A 69 12.90 8.49 20.20
N ASP A 70 13.49 7.54 20.91
CA ASP A 70 14.88 7.13 20.70
C ASP A 70 15.04 6.45 19.34
N GLU A 71 14.11 5.56 19.00
CA GLU A 71 14.14 4.80 17.76
C GLU A 71 12.74 4.38 17.29
N ILE A 72 12.52 4.43 15.97
CA ILE A 72 11.43 3.75 15.27
C ILE A 72 12.07 2.84 14.24
N GLU A 73 11.74 1.55 14.26
CA GLU A 73 12.35 0.56 13.37
C GLU A 73 11.32 -0.41 12.80
N LEU A 74 11.46 -0.74 11.51
CA LEU A 74 10.79 -1.89 10.91
C LEU A 74 11.54 -3.17 11.30
N ALA A 75 10.91 -4.05 12.08
CA ALA A 75 11.60 -5.18 12.72
C ALA A 75 12.22 -6.17 11.71
N GLY A 76 11.54 -6.46 10.60
CA GLY A 76 12.07 -7.27 9.51
C GLY A 76 13.19 -6.59 8.70
N GLY A 77 13.41 -5.29 8.89
CA GLY A 77 14.46 -4.52 8.23
C GLY A 77 14.46 -4.68 6.72
N ALA A 78 15.63 -4.97 6.14
CA ALA A 78 15.80 -5.13 4.69
C ALA A 78 15.13 -6.39 4.10
N PHE A 79 14.69 -7.33 4.95
CA PHE A 79 13.98 -8.54 4.53
C PHE A 79 12.46 -8.39 4.65
N SER A 80 11.98 -7.26 5.16
CA SER A 80 10.55 -7.00 5.24
C SER A 80 9.96 -6.79 3.86
N VAL A 81 8.75 -7.34 3.65
CA VAL A 81 7.92 -7.00 2.49
C VAL A 81 7.24 -5.64 2.64
N PHE A 82 7.32 -5.05 3.84
CA PHE A 82 6.76 -3.74 4.13
C PHE A 82 7.82 -2.65 3.92
N ARG A 83 7.36 -1.46 3.52
CA ARG A 83 8.15 -0.24 3.47
C ARG A 83 7.44 0.82 4.28
N ILE A 84 8.22 1.56 5.07
CA ILE A 84 7.67 2.57 5.97
C ILE A 84 8.24 3.96 5.68
N ASN A 85 7.40 4.95 5.90
CA ASN A 85 7.77 6.36 5.90
C ASN A 85 7.21 7.01 7.16
N VAL A 86 8.08 7.69 7.89
CA VAL A 86 7.80 8.31 9.18
C VAL A 86 7.91 9.82 8.99
N ASP A 87 6.77 10.51 9.12
CA ASP A 87 6.62 11.97 8.97
C ASP A 87 7.30 12.57 7.73
N GLY A 88 7.15 11.88 6.59
CA GLY A 88 7.71 12.30 5.30
C GLY A 88 9.08 11.73 4.96
N THR A 89 9.74 11.05 5.91
CA THR A 89 11.05 10.43 5.66
C THR A 89 10.91 8.91 5.49
N SER A 90 11.38 8.36 4.38
CA SER A 90 11.40 6.91 4.15
C SER A 90 12.68 6.27 4.69
N GLY A 91 12.57 5.07 5.24
CA GLY A 91 13.69 4.37 5.85
C GLY A 91 13.26 3.12 6.60
N LEU A 92 14.24 2.33 7.06
CA LEU A 92 14.00 1.16 7.91
C LEU A 92 14.10 1.50 9.39
N ARG A 93 14.79 2.59 9.72
CA ARG A 93 15.12 3.02 11.07
C ARG A 93 15.20 4.54 11.12
N PHE A 94 14.66 5.12 12.19
CA PHE A 94 14.61 6.55 12.45
C PHE A 94 14.96 6.78 13.91
N SER A 95 15.86 7.72 14.19
CA SER A 95 16.38 7.95 15.55
C SER A 95 16.29 9.41 15.96
N ASP A 96 16.32 9.65 17.27
CA ASP A 96 16.33 10.99 17.88
C ASP A 96 15.19 11.90 17.37
N LEU A 97 13.96 11.39 17.46
CA LEU A 97 12.75 12.11 17.06
C LEU A 97 12.09 12.75 18.29
N ASP A 98 11.62 13.99 18.13
CA ASP A 98 10.86 14.70 19.15
C ASP A 98 9.37 14.74 18.76
N LEU A 99 8.47 14.31 19.64
CA LEU A 99 7.03 14.46 19.45
C LEU A 99 6.45 15.48 20.42
N ALA A 100 5.91 16.57 19.86
CA ALA A 100 5.42 17.71 20.63
C ALA A 100 4.18 17.37 21.50
N PRO A 101 3.90 18.16 22.55
CA PRO A 101 2.74 17.96 23.41
C PRO A 101 1.42 17.93 22.65
N ASN A 102 0.59 16.92 22.90
CA ASN A 102 -0.72 16.72 22.25
C ASN A 102 -0.66 16.69 20.72
N ASP A 103 0.52 16.38 20.17
CA ASP A 103 0.76 16.33 18.73
C ASP A 103 0.81 14.88 18.23
N SER A 104 0.85 14.74 16.92
CA SER A 104 0.90 13.44 16.24
C SER A 104 1.78 13.49 15.01
N MET A 105 2.43 12.38 14.71
CA MET A 105 3.13 12.16 13.46
C MET A 105 2.45 11.04 12.66
N TYR A 106 2.60 11.08 11.34
CA TYR A 106 2.11 10.02 10.46
C TYR A 106 3.17 8.95 10.23
N VAL A 107 2.73 7.70 10.20
CA VAL A 107 3.49 6.58 9.68
C VAL A 107 2.73 6.02 8.49
N PHE A 108 3.33 6.10 7.31
CA PHE A 108 2.83 5.53 6.07
C PHE A 108 3.49 4.17 5.84
N VAL A 109 2.70 3.19 5.42
CA VAL A 109 3.13 1.82 5.20
C VAL A 109 2.58 1.34 3.88
N GLU A 110 3.40 0.65 3.11
CA GLU A 110 3.02 -0.06 1.89
C GLU A 110 3.67 -1.45 1.91
N ALA A 111 3.07 -2.42 1.22
CA ALA A 111 3.62 -3.76 1.09
C ALA A 111 3.91 -4.07 -0.39
N THR A 112 4.95 -4.86 -0.64
CA THR A 112 5.25 -5.39 -1.97
C THR A 112 5.81 -6.79 -1.77
N LEU A 113 5.10 -7.79 -2.31
CA LEU A 113 5.42 -9.20 -2.07
C LEU A 113 6.07 -9.80 -3.31
N ASP A 114 7.11 -10.61 -3.10
CA ASP A 114 7.73 -11.37 -4.17
C ASP A 114 6.88 -12.59 -4.56
N PRO A 115 6.85 -12.97 -5.84
CA PRO A 115 6.24 -14.22 -6.29
C PRO A 115 6.80 -15.43 -5.55
N ASN A 116 5.91 -16.28 -5.07
CA ASN A 116 6.28 -17.49 -4.33
C ASN A 116 5.96 -18.79 -5.09
N GLY A 117 5.29 -18.70 -6.25
CA GLY A 117 4.92 -19.85 -7.07
C GLY A 117 3.84 -20.75 -6.48
N SER A 118 3.25 -20.37 -5.35
CA SER A 118 2.17 -21.10 -4.68
C SER A 118 0.81 -20.65 -5.18
N ASP A 119 -0.15 -21.56 -5.22
CA ASP A 119 -1.57 -21.22 -5.43
C ASP A 119 -2.25 -20.78 -4.12
N GLU A 120 -1.58 -20.94 -2.98
CA GLU A 120 -2.11 -20.62 -1.65
C GLU A 120 -1.92 -19.14 -1.28
N ILE A 121 -2.90 -18.61 -0.55
CA ILE A 121 -2.78 -17.31 0.10
C ILE A 121 -1.88 -17.45 1.33
N LEU A 122 -0.81 -16.65 1.40
CA LEU A 122 0.13 -16.64 2.49
C LEU A 122 -0.09 -15.44 3.41
N ARG A 123 -0.14 -15.68 4.72
CA ARG A 123 -0.16 -14.62 5.72
C ARG A 123 1.26 -14.24 6.11
N ILE A 124 1.65 -13.00 5.86
CA ILE A 124 2.96 -12.43 6.20
C ILE A 124 2.77 -11.45 7.34
N GLN A 125 3.70 -11.46 8.30
CA GLN A 125 3.68 -10.59 9.46
C GLN A 125 5.04 -9.92 9.66
N ASP A 126 4.99 -8.70 10.18
CA ASP A 126 6.12 -7.94 10.69
C ASP A 126 5.62 -6.95 11.74
N SER A 127 6.47 -6.09 12.29
CA SER A 127 6.05 -5.01 13.17
C SER A 127 6.91 -3.77 13.01
N ILE A 128 6.35 -2.62 13.40
CA ILE A 128 7.09 -1.38 13.58
C ILE A 128 7.28 -1.18 15.07
N VAL A 129 8.54 -1.18 15.52
CA VAL A 129 8.92 -1.07 16.92
C VAL A 129 9.27 0.38 17.24
N PHE A 130 8.73 0.88 18.34
CA PHE A 130 8.92 2.22 18.86
C PHE A 130 9.61 2.14 20.22
N GLN A 131 10.76 2.78 20.34
CA GLN A 131 11.49 2.97 21.59
C GLN A 131 11.38 4.43 22.00
N ALA A 132 10.72 4.70 23.13
CA ALA A 132 10.52 6.07 23.62
C ALA A 132 10.49 6.07 25.15
N ASN A 133 11.27 6.96 25.77
CA ASN A 133 11.35 7.10 27.23
C ASN A 133 11.62 5.77 27.96
N GLY A 134 12.44 4.89 27.37
CA GLY A 134 12.72 3.56 27.93
C GLY A 134 11.57 2.54 27.81
N ASN A 135 10.45 2.89 27.19
CA ASN A 135 9.41 1.95 26.78
C ASN A 135 9.67 1.38 25.40
N ILE A 136 9.23 0.14 25.21
CA ILE A 136 9.11 -0.49 23.91
C ILE A 136 7.62 -0.72 23.65
N GLN A 137 7.15 -0.23 22.51
CA GLN A 137 5.81 -0.47 21.99
C GLN A 137 5.91 -0.84 20.51
N ASP A 138 4.89 -1.50 19.98
CA ASP A 138 4.89 -1.91 18.58
C ASP A 138 3.50 -1.77 17.96
N VAL A 139 3.51 -1.73 16.62
CA VAL A 139 2.32 -1.85 15.79
C VAL A 139 2.54 -3.03 14.84
N ASP A 140 1.62 -4.00 14.89
CA ASP A 140 1.68 -5.18 14.05
C ASP A 140 1.36 -4.84 12.59
N LEU A 141 2.09 -5.44 11.67
CA LEU A 141 1.83 -5.40 10.23
C LEU A 141 1.41 -6.79 9.77
N VAL A 142 0.29 -6.89 9.06
CA VAL A 142 -0.21 -8.16 8.53
C VAL A 142 -0.63 -7.99 7.08
N ALA A 143 -0.11 -8.83 6.19
CA ALA A 143 -0.50 -8.87 4.79
C ALA A 143 -0.91 -10.29 4.38
N TRP A 144 -1.97 -10.41 3.58
CA TRP A 144 -2.33 -11.67 2.91
C TRP A 144 -1.85 -11.62 1.46
N GLY A 145 -0.76 -12.32 1.16
CA GLY A 145 -0.20 -12.41 -0.18
C GLY A 145 -0.85 -13.48 -1.02
N GLN A 146 -1.19 -13.17 -2.27
CA GLN A 146 -1.66 -14.15 -3.24
C GLN A 146 -0.81 -14.03 -4.52
N ASP A 147 -0.18 -15.13 -4.91
CA ASP A 147 0.52 -15.18 -6.20
C ASP A 147 -0.49 -15.20 -7.35
N VAL A 148 -0.06 -14.72 -8.52
CA VAL A 148 -0.94 -14.58 -9.69
C VAL A 148 -0.25 -15.04 -10.97
N HIS A 149 -1.04 -15.40 -11.97
CA HIS A 149 -0.57 -15.52 -13.36
C HIS A 149 -0.52 -14.11 -13.97
N MET A 150 0.67 -13.52 -14.03
CA MET A 150 0.85 -12.18 -14.58
C MET A 150 0.91 -12.20 -16.11
N ILE A 151 0.09 -11.34 -16.74
CA ILE A 151 -0.04 -11.17 -18.19
C ILE A 151 0.20 -9.71 -18.53
N GLY A 152 1.27 -9.41 -19.26
CA GLY A 152 1.72 -8.04 -19.56
C GLY A 152 1.83 -7.76 -21.05
N GLY A 153 0.81 -8.09 -21.84
CA GLY A 153 0.84 -7.96 -23.31
C GLY A 153 1.01 -9.29 -24.04
N GLU A 154 0.31 -10.33 -23.59
CA GLU A 154 0.43 -11.68 -24.13
C GLU A 154 -0.53 -11.92 -25.31
N ILE A 155 -0.10 -12.76 -26.25
CA ILE A 155 -0.91 -13.27 -27.35
C ILE A 155 -1.16 -14.76 -27.12
N ILE A 156 -2.44 -15.14 -27.02
CA ILE A 156 -2.88 -16.54 -27.06
C ILE A 156 -3.08 -16.90 -28.53
N ASP A 157 -2.09 -17.57 -29.12
CA ASP A 157 -2.08 -17.99 -30.53
C ASP A 157 -2.44 -19.48 -30.74
N GLN A 158 -2.63 -20.21 -29.65
CA GLN A 158 -3.11 -21.58 -29.61
C GLN A 158 -4.25 -21.74 -28.60
N SER A 159 -5.06 -22.80 -28.76
CA SER A 159 -6.12 -23.09 -27.81
C SER A 159 -5.54 -23.34 -26.40
N THR A 160 -5.95 -22.51 -25.44
CA THR A 160 -5.43 -22.51 -24.07
C THR A 160 -6.59 -22.57 -23.08
N THR A 161 -6.40 -23.30 -21.98
CA THR A 161 -7.33 -23.36 -20.85
C THR A 161 -6.70 -22.72 -19.62
N TRP A 162 -7.44 -21.84 -18.96
CA TRP A 162 -7.13 -21.25 -17.68
C TRP A 162 -7.84 -22.02 -16.56
N PRO A 163 -7.11 -22.80 -15.74
CA PRO A 163 -7.67 -23.40 -14.53
C PRO A 163 -7.90 -22.36 -13.44
N ALA A 164 -8.82 -22.66 -12.52
CA ALA A 164 -9.15 -21.82 -11.36
C ALA A 164 -8.22 -22.03 -10.15
N ASN A 165 -6.90 -22.11 -10.38
CA ASN A 165 -5.93 -22.34 -9.31
C ASN A 165 -5.57 -21.04 -8.56
N LYS A 166 -4.88 -20.12 -9.24
CA LYS A 166 -4.58 -18.78 -8.76
C LYS A 166 -5.08 -17.72 -9.75
N PRO A 167 -5.32 -16.48 -9.32
CA PRO A 167 -5.91 -15.46 -10.17
C PRO A 167 -5.00 -15.10 -11.35
N TYR A 168 -5.61 -14.62 -12.43
CA TYR A 168 -4.92 -14.07 -13.58
C TYR A 168 -4.93 -12.55 -13.48
N LEU A 169 -3.78 -11.92 -13.65
CA LEU A 169 -3.61 -10.47 -13.54
C LEU A 169 -3.11 -9.90 -14.86
N ILE A 170 -3.96 -9.14 -15.53
CA ILE A 170 -3.65 -8.51 -16.83
C ILE A 170 -3.25 -7.07 -16.58
N ILE A 171 -1.98 -6.73 -16.84
CA ILE A 171 -1.44 -5.38 -16.57
C ILE A 171 -1.57 -4.44 -17.77
N ASP A 172 -1.48 -4.97 -18.98
CA ASP A 172 -1.55 -4.18 -20.22
C ASP A 172 -2.66 -4.73 -21.13
N TYR A 173 -2.39 -5.80 -21.86
CA TYR A 173 -3.42 -6.46 -22.64
C TYR A 173 -3.25 -7.97 -22.69
N LEU A 174 -4.35 -8.63 -23.05
CA LEU A 174 -4.39 -10.01 -23.50
C LEU A 174 -5.05 -10.04 -24.87
N TYR A 175 -4.37 -10.62 -25.86
CA TYR A 175 -4.92 -10.77 -27.21
C TYR A 175 -5.16 -12.25 -27.51
N VAL A 176 -6.42 -12.63 -27.78
CA VAL A 176 -6.77 -13.98 -28.22
C VAL A 176 -6.79 -13.99 -29.75
N ASP A 177 -5.82 -14.63 -30.37
CA ASP A 177 -5.65 -14.64 -31.82
C ASP A 177 -6.86 -15.23 -32.56
N SER A 178 -7.05 -14.77 -33.80
CA SER A 178 -8.12 -15.21 -34.71
C SER A 178 -8.19 -16.71 -34.96
N LEU A 179 -7.12 -17.47 -34.74
CA LEU A 179 -7.09 -18.92 -34.90
C LEU A 179 -7.11 -19.67 -33.55
N ALA A 180 -7.18 -18.94 -32.44
CA ALA A 180 -7.05 -19.48 -31.10
C ALA A 180 -8.38 -19.42 -30.32
N SER A 181 -8.41 -20.16 -29.21
CA SER A 181 -9.51 -20.15 -28.26
C SER A 181 -8.99 -20.10 -26.83
N LEU A 182 -9.45 -19.13 -26.04
CA LEU A 182 -9.24 -19.10 -24.60
C LEU A 182 -10.44 -19.70 -23.89
N THR A 183 -10.21 -20.71 -23.05
CA THR A 183 -11.23 -21.33 -22.20
C THR A 183 -10.93 -21.04 -20.74
N MET A 184 -11.90 -20.53 -19.99
CA MET A 184 -11.80 -20.30 -18.55
C MET A 184 -12.68 -21.31 -17.82
N ASP A 185 -12.08 -22.07 -16.92
CA ASP A 185 -12.79 -23.04 -16.07
C ASP A 185 -13.65 -22.32 -15.01
N PRO A 186 -14.67 -22.98 -14.42
CA PRO A 186 -15.45 -22.41 -13.33
C PRO A 186 -14.56 -21.92 -12.19
N GLY A 187 -14.89 -20.76 -11.60
CA GLY A 187 -14.15 -20.17 -10.47
C GLY A 187 -12.89 -19.38 -10.84
N VAL A 188 -12.52 -19.29 -12.12
CA VAL A 188 -11.40 -18.43 -12.57
C VAL A 188 -11.66 -16.97 -12.15
N LYS A 189 -10.64 -16.33 -11.59
CA LYS A 189 -10.64 -14.90 -11.25
C LYS A 189 -9.66 -14.16 -12.15
N VAL A 190 -10.14 -13.16 -12.85
CA VAL A 190 -9.35 -12.31 -13.73
C VAL A 190 -9.37 -10.88 -13.20
N HIS A 191 -8.22 -10.40 -12.77
CA HIS A 191 -7.98 -9.03 -12.38
C HIS A 191 -7.33 -8.28 -13.53
N LEU A 192 -7.81 -7.07 -13.80
CA LEU A 192 -7.27 -6.19 -14.82
C LEU A 192 -6.76 -4.92 -14.15
N HIS A 193 -5.54 -4.54 -14.50
CA HIS A 193 -4.96 -3.27 -14.09
C HIS A 193 -5.68 -2.10 -14.76
N LYS A 194 -5.38 -0.89 -14.26
CA LYS A 194 -5.90 0.35 -14.85
C LYS A 194 -5.67 0.40 -16.35
N ASP A 195 -6.77 0.64 -17.08
CA ASP A 195 -6.84 0.76 -18.54
C ASP A 195 -6.46 -0.53 -19.32
N ALA A 196 -6.18 -1.64 -18.64
CA ALA A 196 -5.88 -2.92 -19.26
C ALA A 196 -7.11 -3.54 -19.93
N PHE A 197 -6.91 -4.32 -20.98
CA PHE A 197 -8.01 -4.87 -21.79
C PHE A 197 -7.76 -6.28 -22.32
N ILE A 198 -8.85 -6.97 -22.62
CA ILE A 198 -8.83 -8.26 -23.33
C ILE A 198 -9.36 -8.00 -24.74
N TYR A 199 -8.57 -8.31 -25.76
CA TYR A 199 -8.98 -8.25 -27.16
C TYR A 199 -9.19 -9.67 -27.69
N VAL A 200 -10.39 -9.97 -28.15
CA VAL A 200 -10.76 -11.29 -28.67
C VAL A 200 -10.92 -11.23 -30.18
N ALA A 201 -9.93 -11.76 -30.91
CA ALA A 201 -9.99 -11.99 -32.36
C ALA A 201 -10.50 -13.39 -32.72
N GLY A 202 -10.21 -14.39 -31.89
CA GLY A 202 -10.69 -15.78 -32.03
C GLY A 202 -11.92 -16.06 -31.17
N SER A 203 -11.78 -16.98 -30.21
CA SER A 203 -12.89 -17.43 -29.36
C SER A 203 -12.59 -17.29 -27.86
N LEU A 204 -13.56 -16.84 -27.09
CA LEU A 204 -13.52 -16.84 -25.62
C LEU A 204 -14.67 -17.69 -25.05
N GLN A 205 -14.32 -18.71 -24.26
CA GLN A 205 -15.24 -19.60 -23.56
C GLN A 205 -15.12 -19.38 -22.05
N VAL A 206 -16.10 -18.73 -21.44
CA VAL A 206 -16.17 -18.51 -20.00
C VAL A 206 -17.21 -19.47 -19.40
N ASN A 207 -16.74 -20.46 -18.64
CA ASN A 207 -17.55 -21.58 -18.17
C ASN A 207 -17.88 -21.51 -16.67
N GLY A 208 -18.26 -20.34 -16.16
CA GLY A 208 -18.73 -20.21 -14.77
C GLY A 208 -20.01 -20.99 -14.49
N ASN A 209 -20.23 -21.33 -13.22
CA ASN A 209 -21.46 -21.94 -12.73
C ASN A 209 -22.02 -21.16 -11.52
N GLN A 210 -23.17 -21.58 -10.97
CA GLN A 210 -23.83 -20.86 -9.87
C GLN A 210 -23.02 -20.87 -8.56
N GLU A 211 -22.25 -21.93 -8.31
CA GLU A 211 -21.41 -22.08 -7.13
C GLU A 211 -20.03 -21.43 -7.34
N GLU A 212 -19.51 -21.50 -8.57
CA GLU A 212 -18.19 -21.02 -8.96
C GLU A 212 -18.29 -20.14 -10.22
N PRO A 213 -18.76 -18.89 -10.09
CA PRO A 213 -18.79 -17.95 -11.20
C PRO A 213 -17.36 -17.59 -11.64
N VAL A 214 -17.19 -17.25 -12.91
CA VAL A 214 -15.93 -16.66 -13.39
C VAL A 214 -15.99 -15.16 -13.17
N TRP A 215 -15.03 -14.61 -12.43
CA TRP A 215 -15.07 -13.21 -12.02
C TRP A 215 -14.08 -12.36 -12.82
N PHE A 216 -14.52 -11.16 -13.21
CA PHE A 216 -13.69 -10.13 -13.83
C PHE A 216 -13.79 -8.82 -13.05
N GLY A 217 -12.67 -8.16 -12.79
CA GLY A 217 -12.67 -6.84 -12.16
C GLY A 217 -11.29 -6.22 -12.01
N GLY A 218 -11.21 -5.12 -11.28
CA GLY A 218 -9.96 -4.41 -11.03
C GLY A 218 -8.98 -5.22 -10.16
N ASP A 219 -7.70 -4.86 -10.22
CA ASP A 219 -6.65 -5.40 -9.36
C ASP A 219 -6.47 -4.62 -8.04
N ARG A 220 -7.16 -3.48 -7.88
CA ARG A 220 -7.26 -2.72 -6.64
C ARG A 220 -8.41 -3.23 -5.79
N LEU A 221 -8.08 -4.05 -4.80
CA LEU A 221 -9.05 -4.75 -3.93
C LEU A 221 -9.37 -3.99 -2.63
N GLU A 222 -8.78 -2.82 -2.42
CA GLU A 222 -9.01 -2.05 -1.21
C GLU A 222 -10.39 -1.38 -1.23
N GLU A 223 -11.08 -1.32 -0.08
CA GLU A 223 -12.46 -0.79 0.08
C GLU A 223 -12.68 0.58 -0.57
N PHE A 224 -11.67 1.46 -0.55
CA PHE A 224 -11.73 2.76 -1.20
C PHE A 224 -12.03 2.69 -2.71
N TYR A 225 -11.62 1.60 -3.35
CA TYR A 225 -11.79 1.37 -4.78
C TYR A 225 -13.14 0.71 -5.13
N ASP A 226 -13.85 0.07 -4.20
CA ASP A 226 -15.06 -0.74 -4.51
C ASP A 226 -16.13 -0.02 -5.34
N GLN A 227 -16.22 1.31 -5.21
CA GLN A 227 -17.25 2.13 -5.86
C GLN A 227 -16.71 3.07 -6.95
N ILE A 228 -15.43 2.94 -7.32
CA ILE A 228 -14.82 3.78 -8.35
C ILE A 228 -15.00 3.12 -9.72
N PRO A 229 -15.77 3.69 -10.66
CA PRO A 229 -15.94 3.13 -12.00
C PRO A 229 -14.66 3.28 -12.84
N GLY A 230 -14.51 2.44 -13.87
CA GLY A 230 -13.41 2.55 -14.84
C GLY A 230 -12.05 2.12 -14.31
N GLN A 231 -12.03 1.13 -13.41
CA GLN A 231 -10.78 0.59 -12.84
C GLN A 231 -9.97 -0.23 -13.81
N TRP A 232 -10.59 -0.68 -14.90
CA TRP A 232 -9.97 -1.44 -15.97
C TRP A 232 -10.67 -1.08 -17.29
N GLY A 233 -10.07 -1.48 -18.41
CA GLY A 233 -10.52 -1.14 -19.74
C GLY A 233 -11.78 -1.93 -20.16
N VAL A 234 -11.60 -2.86 -21.09
CA VAL A 234 -12.72 -3.55 -21.74
C VAL A 234 -12.37 -4.98 -22.13
N ILE A 235 -13.38 -5.85 -22.23
CA ILE A 235 -13.30 -7.08 -23.00
C ILE A 235 -13.90 -6.79 -24.37
N TYR A 236 -13.05 -6.63 -25.38
CA TYR A 236 -13.45 -6.26 -26.73
C TYR A 236 -13.49 -7.48 -27.63
N PHE A 237 -14.67 -7.78 -28.17
CA PHE A 237 -14.86 -8.78 -29.21
C PHE A 237 -14.76 -8.12 -30.58
N SER A 238 -13.76 -8.51 -31.35
CA SER A 238 -13.59 -8.00 -32.71
C SER A 238 -14.60 -8.61 -33.68
N GLY A 239 -14.70 -8.02 -34.88
CA GLY A 239 -15.55 -8.54 -35.95
C GLY A 239 -15.14 -9.91 -36.51
N SER A 240 -13.91 -10.37 -36.23
CA SER A 240 -13.46 -11.72 -36.60
C SER A 240 -13.77 -12.76 -35.52
N SER A 241 -14.14 -12.34 -34.32
CA SER A 241 -14.38 -13.26 -33.21
C SER A 241 -15.55 -14.19 -33.48
N PHE A 242 -15.45 -15.43 -32.98
CA PHE A 242 -16.43 -16.47 -33.27
C PHE A 242 -16.66 -17.40 -32.08
N ASN A 243 -17.85 -18.01 -32.04
CA ASN A 243 -18.26 -19.00 -31.04
C ASN A 243 -18.13 -18.57 -29.59
N ASN A 244 -18.04 -17.27 -29.27
CA ASN A 244 -17.87 -16.80 -27.89
C ASN A 244 -19.05 -17.23 -27.00
N ARG A 245 -18.74 -17.72 -25.80
CA ARG A 245 -19.74 -18.10 -24.80
C ARG A 245 -19.34 -17.54 -23.45
N ILE A 246 -20.26 -16.84 -22.80
CA ILE A 246 -20.11 -16.37 -21.42
C ILE A 246 -21.25 -16.95 -20.60
N SER A 247 -20.91 -17.59 -19.48
CA SER A 247 -21.87 -18.22 -18.58
C SER A 247 -21.46 -17.98 -17.12
N ASN A 248 -22.43 -17.50 -16.33
CA ASN A 248 -22.31 -17.19 -14.89
C ASN A 248 -21.01 -16.43 -14.55
N THR A 249 -21.04 -15.14 -14.82
CA THR A 249 -20.00 -14.16 -14.47
C THR A 249 -20.54 -13.13 -13.50
#